data_AF-E9K529-F1
#
_entry.id   AF-E9K529-F1
#
_cell.length_a   1.000
_cell.length_b   1.000
_cell.length_c   1.000
_cell.angle_alpha   90.00
_cell.angle_beta   90.00
_cell.angle_gamma   90.00
#
_symmetry.space_group_name_H-M   'P 1'
#
loop_
_entity.id
_entity.type
_entity.pdbx_description
1 polymer ?
#
loop_
_entity_poly.entity_id
_entity_poly.type
_entity_poly.pdbx_seq_one_letter_code
_entity_poly.pdbx_strand_id
1 'polypeptide(L)'
;YFYYLDKIKKLFTYFNDLRKHILKKYVYTINHKRIAINYLYFSMVTGLSGAALATMIRLELAHPGSPFFKGDSLRYLQVITAHGLIMVFFVVVPILFGGFANFLIPYHVGSKDVAYPRLNSIGFWIQPCGYILLAKIGFLRPQFWRYYDKTSFSFPFLEKIKYNQYKEYKNDYLFYLDFLKKEISDDHSFFWKARKVIKLPQYSIFSFVPLKLMMWKTMINYPESFWYAASRVVQSRRKKVFVTKCSARTLTTAGWTFITPFSSNVKYTGIGSQDILILSVVFAGISTTISFTNLLITRRTLAMPGMRHRRVLMPFITISIFLTLRMLATITPVLGAAVIMMAFDRHWQTTFFEYAYGGDPILSQ
;
A
#
# COMPACT_ATOMS: atom_id res chain seq x y z
N TYR A 1 2.96 -21.88 56.10
CA TYR A 1 2.27 -20.90 55.25
C TYR A 1 3.17 -19.74 54.80
N PHE A 2 3.78 -18.96 55.70
CA PHE A 2 4.64 -17.82 55.34
C PHE A 2 5.84 -18.16 54.42
N TYR A 3 6.50 -19.30 54.64
CA TYR A 3 7.62 -19.77 53.82
C TYR A 3 7.22 -20.06 52.36
N TYR A 4 6.04 -20.66 52.14
CA TYR A 4 5.53 -20.93 50.80
C TYR A 4 5.15 -19.64 50.06
N LEU A 5 4.58 -18.66 50.77
CA LEU A 5 4.26 -17.34 50.22
C LEU A 5 5.53 -16.57 49.80
N ASP A 6 6.60 -16.63 50.59
CA ASP A 6 7.88 -15.98 50.23
C ASP A 6 8.54 -16.65 49.00
N LYS A 7 8.45 -17.98 48.90
CA LYS A 7 8.94 -18.73 47.72
C LYS A 7 8.16 -18.38 46.46
N ILE A 8 6.83 -18.25 46.55
CA ILE A 8 5.98 -17.80 45.44
C ILE A 8 6.30 -16.36 45.04
N LYS A 9 6.53 -15.47 46.02
CA LYS A 9 6.89 -14.06 45.76
C LYS A 9 8.24 -13.95 45.05
N LYS A 10 9.26 -14.70 45.49
CA LYS A 10 10.58 -14.79 44.83
C LYS A 10 10.48 -15.34 43.41
N LEU A 11 9.63 -16.34 43.20
CA LEU A 11 9.38 -16.90 41.87
C LEU A 11 8.73 -15.84 40.96
N PHE A 12 7.74 -15.11 41.45
CA PHE A 12 7.08 -14.04 40.69
C PHE A 12 8.02 -12.89 40.34
N THR A 13 8.88 -12.46 41.29
CA THR A 13 9.89 -11.43 41.02
C THR A 13 10.91 -11.91 40.00
N TYR A 14 11.35 -13.17 40.09
CA TYR A 14 12.26 -13.77 39.11
C TYR A 14 11.66 -13.78 37.70
N PHE A 15 10.39 -14.22 37.56
CA PHE A 15 9.70 -14.18 36.26
C PHE A 15 9.54 -12.76 35.73
N ASN A 16 9.27 -11.77 36.61
CA ASN A 16 9.13 -10.39 36.19
C ASN A 16 10.47 -9.79 35.74
N ASP A 17 11.58 -10.10 36.42
CA ASP A 17 12.91 -9.66 36.04
C ASP A 17 13.41 -10.36 34.78
N LEU A 18 13.13 -11.66 34.62
CA LEU A 18 13.38 -12.40 33.39
C LEU A 18 12.61 -11.78 32.22
N ARG A 19 11.33 -11.46 32.40
CA ARG A 19 10.50 -10.78 31.40
C ARG A 19 11.09 -9.42 31.02
N LYS A 20 11.45 -8.58 32.01
CA LYS A 20 12.10 -7.28 31.76
C LYS A 20 13.42 -7.43 31.01
N HIS A 21 14.23 -8.42 31.38
CA HIS A 21 15.48 -8.71 30.70
C HIS A 21 15.26 -9.10 29.24
N ILE A 22 14.31 -10.01 28.97
CA ILE A 22 13.94 -10.43 27.62
C ILE A 22 13.42 -9.24 26.80
N LEU A 23 12.51 -8.44 27.35
CA LEU A 23 11.97 -7.25 26.68
C LEU A 23 13.08 -6.25 26.34
N LYS A 24 13.96 -5.94 27.29
CA LYS A 24 15.09 -5.02 27.05
C LYS A 24 16.07 -5.59 26.01
N LYS A 25 16.28 -6.91 26.01
CA LYS A 25 17.30 -7.59 25.20
C LYS A 25 16.85 -7.99 23.80
N TYR A 26 15.55 -8.11 23.53
CA TYR A 26 15.04 -8.48 22.21
C TYR A 26 14.01 -7.52 21.64
N VAL A 27 13.17 -6.90 22.49
CA VAL A 27 12.10 -6.01 22.03
C VAL A 27 12.58 -4.58 21.87
N TYR A 28 13.22 -4.04 22.91
CA TYR A 28 13.74 -2.67 22.92
C TYR A 28 15.21 -2.60 22.48
N THR A 29 15.65 -3.50 21.61
CA THR A 29 17.04 -3.53 21.17
C THR A 29 17.33 -2.42 20.19
N ILE A 30 18.51 -1.83 20.39
CA ILE A 30 19.06 -0.80 19.52
C ILE A 30 20.29 -1.33 18.75
N ASN A 31 20.92 -2.39 19.26
CA ASN A 31 22.12 -2.97 18.65
C ASN A 31 21.79 -3.63 17.30
N HIS A 32 22.46 -3.18 16.23
CA HIS A 32 22.28 -3.66 14.86
C HIS A 32 22.45 -5.18 14.71
N LYS A 33 23.34 -5.82 15.49
CA LYS A 33 23.57 -7.28 15.44
C LYS A 33 22.35 -8.07 15.93
N ARG A 34 21.72 -7.60 17.02
CA ARG A 34 20.50 -8.24 17.55
C ARG A 34 19.33 -8.03 16.62
N ILE A 35 19.19 -6.81 16.08
CA ILE A 35 18.16 -6.50 15.08
C ILE A 35 18.31 -7.40 13.85
N ALA A 36 19.53 -7.60 13.36
CA ALA A 36 19.81 -8.52 12.25
C ALA A 36 19.38 -9.96 12.55
N ILE A 37 19.68 -10.47 13.75
CA ILE A 37 19.25 -11.81 14.17
C ILE A 37 17.72 -11.88 14.26
N ASN A 38 17.05 -10.84 14.76
CA ASN A 38 15.59 -10.78 14.78
C ASN A 38 14.99 -10.84 13.36
N TYR A 39 15.58 -10.15 12.37
CA TYR A 39 15.16 -10.27 10.98
C TYR A 39 15.34 -11.69 10.42
N LEU A 40 16.45 -12.36 10.74
CA LEU A 40 16.67 -13.75 10.30
C LEU A 40 15.66 -14.71 10.93
N TYR A 41 15.42 -14.61 12.24
CA TYR A 41 14.41 -15.43 12.92
C TYR A 41 13.01 -15.19 12.36
N PHE A 42 12.64 -13.93 12.17
CA PHE A 42 11.37 -13.55 11.56
C PHE A 42 11.23 -14.16 10.16
N SER A 43 12.27 -14.04 9.32
CA SER A 43 12.25 -14.57 7.95
C SER A 43 12.18 -16.09 7.90
N MET A 44 12.75 -16.78 8.88
CA MET A 44 12.63 -18.24 9.00
C MET A 44 11.19 -18.65 9.32
N VAL A 45 10.53 -17.94 10.24
CA VAL A 45 9.12 -18.20 10.60
C VAL A 45 8.18 -17.89 9.43
N THR A 46 8.36 -16.76 8.75
CA THR A 46 7.56 -16.41 7.57
C THR A 46 7.91 -17.29 6.36
N GLY A 47 9.13 -17.80 6.26
CA GLY A 47 9.54 -18.76 5.24
C GLY A 47 8.81 -20.09 5.39
N LEU A 48 8.67 -20.59 6.62
CA LEU A 48 7.87 -21.80 6.90
C LEU A 48 6.39 -21.60 6.55
N SER A 49 5.82 -20.43 6.83
CA SER A 49 4.43 -20.15 6.45
C SER A 49 4.26 -20.03 4.93
N GLY A 50 5.22 -19.41 4.23
CA GLY A 50 5.28 -19.37 2.77
C GLY A 50 5.38 -20.76 2.15
N ALA A 51 6.21 -21.64 2.71
CA ALA A 51 6.35 -23.04 2.29
C ALA A 51 5.04 -23.81 2.52
N ALA A 52 4.36 -23.63 3.65
CA ALA A 52 3.07 -24.24 3.91
C ALA A 52 2.04 -23.86 2.83
N LEU A 53 1.94 -22.58 2.46
CA LEU A 53 1.06 -22.15 1.36
C LEU A 53 1.48 -22.74 0.01
N ALA A 54 2.78 -22.87 -0.26
CA ALA A 54 3.29 -23.52 -1.48
C ALA A 54 2.84 -24.99 -1.55
N THR A 55 2.91 -25.72 -0.43
CA THR A 55 2.43 -27.10 -0.38
C THR A 55 0.93 -27.21 -0.64
N MET A 56 0.12 -26.28 -0.13
CA MET A 56 -1.33 -26.24 -0.42
C MET A 56 -1.59 -26.05 -1.92
N ILE A 57 -0.84 -25.15 -2.58
CA ILE A 57 -0.96 -24.92 -4.03
C ILE A 57 -0.58 -26.18 -4.80
N ARG A 58 0.52 -26.84 -4.41
CA ARG A 58 0.99 -28.08 -5.06
C ARG A 58 0.03 -29.25 -4.87
N LEU A 59 -0.61 -29.36 -3.70
CA LEU A 59 -1.62 -30.38 -3.43
C LEU A 59 -2.89 -30.18 -4.28
N GLU A 60 -3.32 -28.93 -4.49
CA GLU A 60 -4.46 -28.64 -5.38
C GLU A 60 -4.13 -28.99 -6.84
N LEU A 61 -2.89 -28.74 -7.28
CA LEU A 61 -2.43 -29.01 -8.65
C LEU A 61 -1.98 -30.46 -8.89
N ALA A 62 -1.99 -31.33 -7.86
CA ALA A 62 -1.47 -32.69 -7.97
C ALA A 62 -2.33 -33.60 -8.86
N HIS A 63 -3.65 -33.37 -8.91
CA HIS A 63 -4.59 -34.12 -9.72
C HIS A 63 -5.58 -33.16 -10.39
N PRO A 64 -6.06 -33.48 -11.62
CA PRO A 64 -7.08 -32.67 -12.27
C PRO A 64 -8.36 -32.67 -11.42
N GLY A 65 -8.94 -31.49 -11.21
CA GLY A 65 -10.06 -31.26 -10.30
C GLY A 65 -9.72 -30.28 -9.19
N SER A 66 -10.55 -30.22 -8.14
CA SER A 66 -10.33 -29.35 -6.97
C SER A 66 -10.31 -30.13 -5.64
N PRO A 67 -9.31 -31.02 -5.45
CA PRO A 67 -9.31 -31.97 -4.35
C PRO A 67 -9.15 -31.31 -2.97
N PHE A 68 -8.35 -30.25 -2.85
CA PHE A 68 -8.04 -29.62 -1.58
C PHE A 68 -9.02 -28.46 -1.28
N PHE A 69 -9.28 -27.59 -2.25
CA PHE A 69 -10.17 -26.44 -2.07
C PHE A 69 -11.65 -26.72 -2.39
N LYS A 70 -12.03 -27.95 -2.78
CA LYS A 70 -13.44 -28.36 -3.02
C LYS A 70 -14.22 -27.41 -3.95
N GLY A 71 -13.54 -26.81 -4.93
CA GLY A 71 -14.12 -25.87 -5.90
C GLY A 71 -14.07 -24.39 -5.51
N ASP A 72 -13.52 -24.03 -4.34
CA ASP A 72 -13.38 -22.64 -3.90
C ASP A 72 -12.21 -21.91 -4.60
N SER A 73 -12.44 -21.47 -5.84
CA SER A 73 -11.45 -20.73 -6.65
C SER A 73 -10.96 -19.42 -6.01
N LEU A 74 -11.82 -18.75 -5.24
CA LEU A 74 -11.45 -17.54 -4.49
C LEU A 74 -10.40 -17.81 -3.42
N ARG A 75 -10.50 -18.98 -2.76
CA ARG A 75 -9.55 -19.36 -1.71
C ARG A 75 -8.21 -19.70 -2.30
N TYR A 76 -8.22 -20.42 -3.43
CA TYR A 76 -7.01 -20.72 -4.19
C TYR A 76 -6.27 -19.43 -4.60
N LEU A 77 -6.99 -18.44 -5.12
CA LEU A 77 -6.42 -17.16 -5.52
C LEU A 77 -5.80 -16.40 -4.33
N GLN A 78 -6.50 -16.33 -3.19
CA GLN A 78 -5.96 -15.75 -1.96
C GLN A 78 -4.64 -16.42 -1.52
N VAL A 79 -4.59 -17.75 -1.55
CA VAL A 79 -3.41 -18.53 -1.16
C VAL A 79 -2.22 -18.25 -2.10
N ILE A 80 -2.44 -18.23 -3.41
CA ILE A 80 -1.39 -17.88 -4.38
C ILE A 80 -0.87 -16.46 -4.15
N THR A 81 -1.79 -15.50 -3.99
CA THR A 81 -1.39 -14.10 -3.76
C THR A 81 -0.59 -13.93 -2.47
N ALA A 82 -1.03 -14.58 -1.39
CA ALA A 82 -0.33 -14.53 -0.11
C ALA A 82 1.03 -15.21 -0.18
N HIS A 83 1.15 -16.38 -0.83
CA HIS A 83 2.42 -17.08 -1.01
C HIS A 83 3.45 -16.18 -1.72
N GLY A 84 3.10 -15.62 -2.88
CA GLY A 84 4.02 -14.76 -3.65
C GLY A 84 4.49 -13.54 -2.85
N LEU A 85 3.56 -12.86 -2.17
CA LEU A 85 3.88 -11.68 -1.36
C LEU A 85 4.71 -12.03 -0.10
N ILE A 86 4.43 -13.15 0.56
CA ILE A 86 5.21 -13.63 1.73
C ILE A 86 6.65 -13.91 1.30
N MET A 87 6.85 -14.69 0.22
CA MET A 87 8.20 -15.09 -0.21
C MET A 87 9.05 -13.89 -0.61
N VAL A 88 8.51 -12.93 -1.35
CA VAL A 88 9.30 -11.76 -1.80
C VAL A 88 9.50 -10.76 -0.66
N PHE A 89 8.42 -10.22 -0.10
CA PHE A 89 8.51 -9.09 0.82
C PHE A 89 8.83 -9.47 2.26
N PHE A 90 8.48 -10.69 2.69
CA PHE A 90 8.62 -11.10 4.10
C PHE A 90 9.68 -12.18 4.33
N VAL A 91 10.26 -12.76 3.28
CA VAL A 91 11.36 -13.73 3.36
C VAL A 91 12.61 -13.19 2.68
N VAL A 92 12.61 -13.01 1.35
CA VAL A 92 13.82 -12.64 0.59
C VAL A 92 14.35 -11.25 0.99
N VAL A 93 13.47 -10.24 0.97
CA VAL A 93 13.86 -8.85 1.28
C VAL A 93 14.38 -8.70 2.72
N PRO A 94 13.72 -9.24 3.76
CA PRO A 94 14.21 -9.13 5.14
C PRO A 94 15.47 -9.98 5.41
N ILE A 95 15.68 -11.11 4.73
CA ILE A 95 16.94 -11.87 4.84
C ILE A 95 18.12 -11.02 4.36
N LEU A 96 18.01 -10.47 3.14
CA LEU A 96 19.11 -9.75 2.50
C LEU A 96 19.36 -8.39 3.16
N PHE A 97 18.34 -7.55 3.26
CA PHE A 97 18.48 -6.17 3.73
C PHE A 97 18.27 -6.00 5.24
N GLY A 98 17.44 -6.85 5.84
CA GLY A 98 17.19 -6.82 7.28
C GLY A 98 18.23 -7.61 8.08
N GLY A 99 18.59 -8.82 7.62
CA GLY A 99 19.53 -9.72 8.28
C GLY A 99 20.98 -9.43 7.89
N PHE A 100 21.38 -9.86 6.69
CA PHE A 100 22.77 -9.80 6.26
C PHE A 100 23.31 -8.38 6.16
N ALA A 101 22.56 -7.44 5.59
CA ALA A 101 23.04 -6.07 5.45
C ALA A 101 23.24 -5.37 6.80
N ASN A 102 22.30 -5.48 7.75
CA ASN A 102 22.45 -4.93 9.09
C ASN A 102 23.59 -5.57 9.88
N PHE A 103 23.87 -6.86 9.67
CA PHE A 103 24.96 -7.55 10.36
C PHE A 103 26.32 -7.19 9.77
N LEU A 104 26.46 -7.29 8.44
CA LEU A 104 27.74 -7.23 7.74
C LEU A 104 28.20 -5.81 7.42
N ILE A 105 27.29 -4.86 7.15
CA ILE A 105 27.68 -3.51 6.72
C ILE A 105 28.47 -2.78 7.81
N PRO A 106 27.94 -2.59 9.04
CA PRO A 106 28.68 -1.87 10.08
C PRO A 106 30.02 -2.55 10.38
N TYR A 107 30.03 -3.89 10.38
CA TYR A 107 31.23 -4.67 10.67
C TYR A 107 32.34 -4.45 9.63
N HIS A 108 32.02 -4.58 8.34
CA HIS A 108 33.00 -4.43 7.27
C HIS A 108 33.38 -2.97 7.00
N VAL A 109 32.51 -2.02 7.33
CA VAL A 109 32.80 -0.57 7.24
C VAL A 109 33.67 -0.09 8.42
N GLY A 110 33.82 -0.93 9.45
CA GLY A 110 34.56 -0.61 10.67
C GLY A 110 33.81 0.34 11.61
N SER A 111 32.47 0.43 11.49
CA SER A 111 31.66 1.27 12.36
C SER A 111 31.20 0.52 13.61
N LYS A 112 31.10 1.23 14.73
CA LYS A 112 30.63 0.66 16.01
C LYS A 112 29.16 0.23 15.95
N ASP A 113 28.33 0.99 15.23
CA ASP A 113 26.90 0.74 15.05
C ASP A 113 26.41 1.39 13.74
N VAL A 114 25.10 1.32 13.48
CA VAL A 114 24.43 2.03 12.39
C VAL A 114 24.22 3.53 12.72
N ALA A 115 23.91 4.35 11.71
CA ALA A 115 23.80 5.80 11.82
C ALA A 115 22.56 6.21 12.62
N TYR A 116 21.45 5.51 12.42
CA TYR A 116 20.20 5.70 13.16
C TYR A 116 19.76 4.38 13.82
N PRO A 117 20.27 4.07 15.03
CA PRO A 117 20.00 2.79 15.68
C PRO A 117 18.52 2.58 16.07
N ARG A 118 17.83 3.64 16.53
CA ARG A 118 16.38 3.56 16.87
C ARG A 118 15.51 3.37 15.63
N LEU A 119 15.86 4.05 14.54
CA LEU A 119 15.16 3.95 13.26
C LEU A 119 15.30 2.53 12.68
N ASN A 120 16.46 1.88 12.85
CA ASN A 120 16.65 0.48 12.48
C ASN A 120 15.71 -0.47 13.25
N SER A 121 15.54 -0.23 14.56
CA SER A 121 14.64 -1.00 15.41
C SER A 121 13.18 -0.82 14.99
N ILE A 122 12.75 0.41 14.71
CA ILE A 122 11.40 0.70 14.20
C ILE A 122 11.17 0.02 12.85
N GLY A 123 12.16 0.06 11.95
CA GLY A 123 12.09 -0.63 10.66
C GLY A 123 11.78 -2.11 10.80
N PHE A 124 12.41 -2.78 11.77
CA PHE A 124 12.11 -4.18 12.06
C PHE A 124 10.66 -4.36 12.52
N TRP A 125 10.17 -3.55 13.46
CA TRP A 125 8.83 -3.72 14.03
C TRP A 125 7.67 -3.47 13.06
N ILE A 126 7.88 -2.65 12.03
CA ILE A 126 6.88 -2.45 10.97
C ILE A 126 6.67 -3.74 10.15
N GLN A 127 7.71 -4.57 10.01
CA GLN A 127 7.68 -5.76 9.16
C GLN A 127 6.71 -6.85 9.69
N PRO A 128 6.74 -7.27 10.98
CA PRO A 128 5.72 -8.15 11.54
C PRO A 128 4.29 -7.62 11.44
N CYS A 129 4.08 -6.30 11.58
CA CYS A 129 2.75 -5.70 11.44
C CYS A 129 2.19 -5.91 10.03
N GLY A 130 3.01 -5.72 8.98
CA GLY A 130 2.64 -6.04 7.61
C GLY A 130 2.34 -7.53 7.43
N TYR A 131 3.19 -8.40 7.97
CA TYR A 131 2.99 -9.85 7.84
C TYR A 131 1.69 -10.33 8.49
N ILE A 132 1.30 -9.81 9.65
CA ILE A 132 0.04 -10.19 10.32
C ILE A 132 -1.17 -9.90 9.42
N LEU A 133 -1.17 -8.75 8.72
CA LEU A 133 -2.21 -8.39 7.77
C LEU A 133 -2.28 -9.38 6.60
N LEU A 134 -1.13 -9.75 6.04
CA LEU A 134 -1.05 -10.71 4.94
C LEU A 134 -1.43 -12.13 5.37
N ALA A 135 -0.95 -12.57 6.54
CA ALA A 135 -1.23 -13.88 7.12
C ALA A 135 -2.72 -14.06 7.41
N LYS A 136 -3.42 -12.98 7.82
CA LYS A 136 -4.87 -12.98 7.96
C LYS A 136 -5.58 -13.37 6.67
N ILE A 137 -5.11 -12.93 5.51
CA ILE A 137 -5.72 -13.30 4.21
C ILE A 137 -5.31 -14.71 3.80
N GLY A 138 -4.02 -15.04 3.95
CA GLY A 138 -3.49 -16.35 3.55
C GLY A 138 -4.09 -17.50 4.34
N PHE A 139 -4.21 -17.38 5.67
CA PHE A 139 -4.60 -18.49 6.54
C PHE A 139 -6.03 -18.43 7.06
N LEU A 140 -6.59 -17.23 7.30
CA LEU A 140 -7.93 -17.09 7.85
C LEU A 140 -8.94 -16.78 6.73
N ARG A 141 -10.12 -17.40 6.77
CA ARG A 141 -11.22 -17.04 5.86
C ARG A 141 -11.86 -15.73 6.36
N PRO A 142 -11.90 -14.65 5.55
CA PRO A 142 -12.57 -13.41 5.94
C PRO A 142 -14.10 -13.54 5.82
N GLN A 143 -14.79 -14.18 6.76
CA GLN A 143 -16.25 -14.40 6.66
C GLN A 143 -17.12 -13.14 6.86
N PHE A 144 -16.58 -12.09 7.48
CA PHE A 144 -17.40 -10.96 7.98
C PHE A 144 -17.47 -9.74 7.05
N TRP A 145 -16.88 -9.79 5.86
CA TRP A 145 -16.79 -8.62 4.97
C TRP A 145 -18.02 -8.53 4.08
N ARG A 146 -19.06 -7.86 4.58
CA ARG A 146 -20.21 -7.44 3.78
C ARG A 146 -19.92 -6.07 3.19
N TYR A 147 -19.54 -6.03 1.92
CA TYR A 147 -19.46 -4.77 1.17
C TYR A 147 -20.84 -4.44 0.63
N TYR A 148 -21.40 -3.33 1.10
CA TYR A 148 -22.56 -2.72 0.47
C TYR A 148 -22.06 -1.91 -0.72
N ASP A 149 -22.63 -2.14 -1.90
CA ASP A 149 -22.40 -1.28 -3.05
C ASP A 149 -22.85 0.13 -2.65
N LYS A 150 -21.88 1.01 -2.34
CA LYS A 150 -22.17 2.43 -2.25
C LYS A 150 -22.63 2.84 -3.64
N THR A 151 -23.90 3.19 -3.80
CA THR A 151 -24.33 4.03 -4.92
C THR A 151 -23.55 5.33 -4.77
N SER A 152 -22.41 5.43 -5.44
CA SER A 152 -21.52 6.57 -5.29
C SER A 152 -22.11 7.75 -6.05
N PHE A 153 -23.08 8.41 -5.42
CA PHE A 153 -23.30 9.82 -5.67
C PHE A 153 -22.21 10.55 -4.90
N SER A 154 -21.03 10.69 -5.53
CA SER A 154 -20.06 11.65 -5.05
C SER A 154 -20.64 13.03 -5.36
N PHE A 155 -21.47 13.56 -4.47
CA PHE A 155 -21.72 14.99 -4.45
C PHE A 155 -20.45 15.61 -3.86
N PRO A 156 -19.59 16.29 -4.65
CA PRO A 156 -18.51 17.07 -4.07
C PRO A 156 -19.07 18.00 -2.99
N PHE A 157 -18.32 18.20 -1.91
CA PHE A 157 -18.69 19.12 -0.82
C PHE A 157 -19.08 20.51 -1.33
N LEU A 158 -18.53 20.91 -2.49
CA LEU A 158 -18.85 22.14 -3.22
C LEU A 158 -20.19 22.14 -3.96
N GLU A 159 -20.73 21.00 -4.39
CA GLU A 159 -22.10 20.95 -4.94
C GLU A 159 -23.13 21.27 -3.86
N LYS A 160 -22.85 20.95 -2.60
CA LYS A 160 -23.67 21.37 -1.45
C LYS A 160 -23.66 22.90 -1.27
N ILE A 161 -22.56 23.56 -1.63
CA ILE A 161 -22.40 25.03 -1.60
C ILE A 161 -23.07 25.67 -2.83
N LYS A 162 -22.92 25.06 -4.02
CA LYS A 162 -23.66 25.48 -5.22
C LYS A 162 -25.17 25.34 -5.03
N TYR A 163 -25.64 24.25 -4.42
CA TYR A 163 -27.05 24.04 -4.08
C TYR A 163 -27.60 25.17 -3.20
N ASN A 164 -26.78 25.73 -2.31
CA ASN A 164 -27.15 26.91 -1.52
C ASN A 164 -27.23 28.20 -2.37
N GLN A 165 -26.39 28.36 -3.41
CA GLN A 165 -26.53 29.47 -4.37
C GLN A 165 -27.77 29.33 -5.25
N TYR A 166 -28.17 28.10 -5.59
CA TYR A 166 -29.36 27.85 -6.40
C TYR A 166 -30.69 28.04 -5.63
N LYS A 167 -30.63 28.15 -4.30
CA LYS A 167 -31.79 28.46 -3.46
C LYS A 167 -32.31 29.88 -3.71
N GLU A 168 -31.45 30.80 -4.18
CA GLU A 168 -31.82 32.19 -4.52
C GLU A 168 -32.68 32.26 -5.80
N TYR A 169 -32.51 31.32 -6.74
CA TYR A 169 -33.27 31.27 -8.00
C TYR A 169 -34.60 30.50 -7.90
N LYS A 170 -34.97 30.03 -6.71
CA LYS A 170 -36.20 29.23 -6.51
C LYS A 170 -37.48 30.01 -6.82
N ASN A 171 -37.41 31.35 -6.81
CA ASN A 171 -38.56 32.22 -7.06
C ASN A 171 -38.68 32.70 -8.52
N ASP A 172 -37.64 32.50 -9.36
CA ASP A 172 -37.68 32.87 -10.77
C ASP A 172 -38.14 31.69 -11.64
N TYR A 173 -39.46 31.60 -11.83
CA TYR A 173 -40.13 30.53 -12.57
C TYR A 173 -39.60 30.33 -14.01
N LEU A 174 -39.15 31.40 -14.67
CA LEU A 174 -38.68 31.35 -16.06
C LEU A 174 -37.40 30.53 -16.22
N PHE A 175 -36.40 30.76 -15.35
CA PHE A 175 -35.12 30.05 -15.40
C PHE A 175 -35.23 28.61 -14.89
N TYR A 176 -36.17 28.36 -13.97
CA TYR A 176 -36.45 27.01 -13.47
C TYR A 176 -37.10 26.12 -14.54
N LEU A 177 -38.01 26.67 -15.35
CA LEU A 177 -38.64 25.94 -16.46
C LEU A 177 -37.66 25.63 -17.59
N ASP A 178 -36.77 26.55 -17.95
CA ASP A 178 -35.77 26.30 -18.98
C ASP A 178 -34.73 25.26 -18.53
N PHE A 179 -34.39 25.25 -17.23
CA PHE A 179 -33.59 24.20 -16.61
C PHE A 179 -34.27 22.82 -16.70
N LEU A 180 -35.54 22.71 -16.26
CA LEU A 180 -36.30 21.45 -16.34
C LEU A 180 -36.45 20.96 -17.78
N LYS A 181 -36.68 21.86 -18.74
CA LYS A 181 -36.81 21.52 -20.16
C LYS A 181 -35.50 20.96 -20.74
N LYS A 182 -34.36 21.46 -20.25
CA LYS A 182 -33.01 20.99 -20.61
C LYS A 182 -32.66 19.66 -19.97
N GLU A 183 -33.09 19.43 -18.72
CA GLU A 183 -32.88 18.17 -17.99
C GLU A 183 -33.75 17.04 -18.56
N ILE A 184 -35.03 17.33 -18.86
CA ILE A 184 -35.99 16.37 -19.45
C ILE A 184 -35.58 15.95 -20.87
N SER A 185 -35.01 16.86 -21.67
CA SER A 185 -34.54 16.53 -23.02
C SER A 185 -33.25 15.72 -23.04
N ASP A 186 -32.44 15.77 -21.96
CA ASP A 186 -31.15 15.09 -21.91
C ASP A 186 -31.23 13.61 -21.48
N ASP A 187 -32.24 13.22 -20.70
CA ASP A 187 -32.29 11.91 -20.03
C ASP A 187 -32.95 10.76 -20.82
N HIS A 188 -33.64 11.03 -21.94
CA HIS A 188 -34.43 9.99 -22.65
C HIS A 188 -34.11 9.78 -24.14
N SER A 189 -33.06 10.40 -24.69
CA SER A 189 -32.67 10.16 -26.08
C SER A 189 -31.68 9.00 -26.22
N PHE A 190 -32.10 7.93 -26.91
CA PHE A 190 -31.27 6.76 -27.27
C PHE A 190 -30.20 7.05 -28.35
N PHE A 191 -30.01 8.31 -28.74
CA PHE A 191 -29.07 8.69 -29.79
C PHE A 191 -27.63 8.86 -29.27
N TRP A 192 -26.67 8.57 -30.14
CA TRP A 192 -25.24 8.68 -29.84
C TRP A 192 -24.85 10.15 -29.65
N LYS A 193 -24.69 10.59 -28.39
CA LYS A 193 -24.23 11.96 -28.07
C LYS A 193 -22.70 12.07 -28.22
N ALA A 194 -22.25 13.03 -29.03
CA ALA A 194 -20.82 13.36 -29.18
C ALA A 194 -20.22 13.88 -27.87
N ARG A 195 -18.90 13.66 -27.68
CA ARG A 195 -18.17 14.16 -26.50
C ARG A 195 -18.17 15.69 -26.49
N LYS A 196 -18.63 16.30 -25.40
CA LYS A 196 -18.61 17.77 -25.22
C LYS A 196 -17.18 18.24 -24.94
N VAL A 197 -16.61 19.01 -25.85
CA VAL A 197 -15.28 19.64 -25.68
C VAL A 197 -15.46 20.96 -24.95
N ILE A 198 -14.94 21.07 -23.73
CA ILE A 198 -14.99 22.30 -22.94
C ILE A 198 -13.72 23.12 -23.25
N LYS A 199 -13.88 24.28 -23.90
CA LYS A 199 -12.78 25.25 -24.12
C LYS A 199 -12.82 26.29 -23.00
N LEU A 200 -11.70 26.52 -22.32
CA LEU A 200 -11.56 27.52 -21.24
C LEU A 200 -10.70 28.69 -21.72
N PRO A 201 -11.28 29.80 -22.19
CA PRO A 201 -10.53 30.91 -22.79
C PRO A 201 -9.79 31.78 -21.76
N GLN A 202 -10.03 31.62 -20.45
CA GLN A 202 -9.54 32.53 -19.41
C GLN A 202 -8.15 32.21 -18.83
N TYR A 203 -7.52 31.10 -19.23
CA TYR A 203 -6.25 30.66 -18.64
C TYR A 203 -5.20 30.43 -19.72
N SER A 204 -4.28 31.39 -19.88
CA SER A 204 -3.01 31.17 -20.59
C SER A 204 -2.04 30.42 -19.67
N ILE A 205 -1.27 29.50 -20.25
CA ILE A 205 -0.29 28.67 -19.55
C ILE A 205 0.74 29.58 -18.87
N PHE A 206 0.82 29.54 -17.54
CA PHE A 206 1.86 30.22 -16.76
C PHE A 206 2.74 29.15 -16.11
N SER A 207 4.06 29.24 -16.31
CA SER A 207 5.06 28.28 -15.81
C SER A 207 5.39 28.43 -14.32
N PHE A 208 4.84 29.44 -13.64
CA PHE A 208 4.98 29.67 -12.20
C PHE A 208 3.61 29.73 -11.54
N VAL A 209 3.53 29.35 -10.26
CA VAL A 209 2.32 29.45 -9.44
C VAL A 209 2.13 30.93 -9.04
N PRO A 210 1.19 31.68 -9.64
CA PRO A 210 0.92 33.05 -9.20
C PRO A 210 0.41 33.06 -7.74
N LEU A 211 0.81 34.08 -6.97
CA LEU A 211 0.28 34.36 -5.61
C LEU A 211 -1.26 34.36 -5.55
N LYS A 212 -1.91 34.65 -6.67
CA LYS A 212 -3.37 34.59 -6.86
C LYS A 212 -3.97 33.19 -6.66
N LEU A 213 -3.17 32.12 -6.72
CA LEU A 213 -3.58 30.73 -6.44
C LEU A 213 -3.57 30.37 -4.95
N MET A 214 -3.12 31.24 -4.03
CA MET A 214 -3.24 30.99 -2.58
C MET A 214 -4.71 31.00 -2.11
N MET A 215 -5.61 31.63 -2.87
CA MET A 215 -7.02 31.67 -2.52
C MET A 215 -7.70 30.35 -2.91
N TRP A 216 -8.43 29.76 -1.96
CA TRP A 216 -9.09 28.46 -2.14
C TRP A 216 -9.98 28.39 -3.40
N LYS A 217 -10.70 29.47 -3.70
CA LYS A 217 -11.63 29.56 -4.83
C LYS A 217 -10.92 29.56 -6.20
N THR A 218 -9.73 30.18 -6.29
CA THR A 218 -8.95 30.22 -7.53
C THR A 218 -8.17 28.93 -7.72
N MET A 219 -7.69 28.31 -6.63
CA MET A 219 -7.06 26.98 -6.66
C MET A 219 -8.00 25.93 -7.25
N ILE A 220 -9.28 25.90 -6.88
CA ILE A 220 -10.24 24.91 -7.39
C ILE A 220 -10.56 25.08 -8.88
N ASN A 221 -10.54 26.32 -9.38
CA ASN A 221 -10.93 26.62 -10.75
C ASN A 221 -9.76 26.59 -11.74
N TYR A 222 -8.52 26.47 -11.25
CA TYR A 222 -7.33 26.44 -12.08
C TYR A 222 -7.25 25.11 -12.85
N PRO A 223 -7.06 25.12 -14.17
CA PRO A 223 -7.19 23.93 -15.02
C PRO A 223 -6.23 22.78 -14.67
N GLU A 224 -5.07 23.08 -14.09
CA GLU A 224 -4.09 22.06 -13.66
C GLU A 224 -4.18 21.70 -12.18
N SER A 225 -5.11 22.30 -11.43
CA SER A 225 -5.29 21.92 -10.04
C SER A 225 -5.90 20.52 -9.91
N PHE A 226 -5.46 19.80 -8.88
CA PHE A 226 -6.01 18.50 -8.52
C PHE A 226 -7.54 18.53 -8.40
N TRP A 227 -8.08 19.58 -7.76
CA TRP A 227 -9.51 19.74 -7.53
C TRP A 227 -10.29 20.00 -8.82
N TYR A 228 -9.73 20.79 -9.75
CA TYR A 228 -10.34 20.99 -11.07
C TYR A 228 -10.36 19.70 -11.89
N ALA A 229 -9.25 18.98 -11.93
CA ALA A 229 -9.15 17.70 -12.63
C ALA A 229 -10.15 16.67 -12.08
N ALA A 230 -10.26 16.55 -10.75
CA ALA A 230 -11.23 15.70 -10.09
C ALA A 230 -12.68 16.09 -10.44
N SER A 231 -12.99 17.39 -10.49
CA SER A 231 -14.33 17.88 -10.84
C SER A 231 -14.72 17.59 -12.31
N ARG A 232 -13.76 17.71 -13.25
CA ARG A 232 -13.94 17.39 -14.68
C ARG A 232 -14.24 15.90 -14.88
N VAL A 233 -13.57 15.04 -14.10
CA VAL A 233 -13.79 13.59 -14.12
C VAL A 233 -15.21 13.26 -13.66
N VAL A 234 -15.74 13.96 -12.65
CA VAL A 234 -17.12 13.78 -12.18
C VAL A 234 -18.14 14.19 -13.25
N GLN A 235 -17.95 15.33 -13.90
CA GLN A 235 -18.91 15.88 -14.87
C GLN A 235 -18.94 15.12 -16.21
N SER A 236 -17.87 14.40 -16.55
CA SER A 236 -17.79 13.55 -17.75
C SER A 236 -18.27 12.11 -17.52
N ARG A 237 -18.67 11.73 -16.28
CA ARG A 237 -19.21 10.39 -16.02
C ARG A 237 -20.60 10.23 -16.60
N ARG A 238 -20.73 9.42 -17.65
CA ARG A 238 -22.02 8.76 -17.93
C ARG A 238 -22.31 7.78 -16.78
N LYS A 239 -23.47 7.90 -16.13
CA LYS A 239 -23.95 6.91 -15.15
C LYS A 239 -24.21 5.61 -15.89
N LYS A 240 -23.27 4.66 -15.82
CA LYS A 240 -23.49 3.29 -16.30
C LYS A 240 -23.93 2.44 -15.12
N VAL A 241 -25.19 2.01 -15.16
CA VAL A 241 -25.70 0.98 -14.25
C VAL A 241 -25.14 -0.36 -14.73
N PHE A 242 -24.36 -1.02 -13.89
CA PHE A 242 -23.82 -2.34 -14.20
C PHE A 242 -24.34 -3.34 -13.18
N VAL A 243 -24.89 -4.45 -13.66
CA VAL A 243 -25.17 -5.62 -12.84
C VAL A 243 -23.92 -6.51 -12.87
N THR A 244 -23.18 -6.59 -11.78
CA THR A 244 -22.08 -7.57 -11.67
C THR A 244 -22.54 -8.80 -10.92
N LYS A 245 -22.64 -9.93 -11.62
CA LYS A 245 -22.66 -11.27 -11.01
C LYS A 245 -21.22 -11.68 -10.65
N CYS A 246 -20.66 -11.16 -9.56
CA CYS A 246 -19.39 -11.68 -9.03
C CYS A 246 -19.66 -12.34 -7.67
N SER A 247 -19.27 -13.62 -7.55
CA SER A 247 -19.26 -14.34 -6.28
C SER A 247 -18.33 -13.62 -5.29
N ALA A 248 -18.88 -13.14 -4.18
CA ALA A 248 -18.17 -12.56 -3.03
C ALA A 248 -16.95 -11.66 -3.37
N ARG A 249 -17.22 -10.49 -3.96
CA ARG A 249 -16.22 -9.49 -4.38
C ARG A 249 -15.26 -9.05 -3.25
N THR A 250 -15.64 -9.14 -1.99
CA THR A 250 -14.78 -8.74 -0.85
C THR A 250 -13.61 -9.70 -0.63
N LEU A 251 -13.73 -10.93 -1.12
CA LEU A 251 -12.75 -12.00 -0.97
C LEU A 251 -11.82 -12.12 -2.18
N THR A 252 -12.14 -11.48 -3.30
CA THR A 252 -11.35 -11.58 -4.52
C THR A 252 -10.03 -10.80 -4.38
N THR A 253 -8.92 -11.43 -4.78
CA THR A 253 -7.58 -10.82 -4.80
C THR A 253 -7.02 -10.88 -6.23
N ALA A 254 -6.15 -9.94 -6.61
CA ALA A 254 -5.77 -9.74 -8.01
C ALA A 254 -4.54 -10.51 -8.53
N GLY A 255 -3.89 -11.32 -7.69
CA GLY A 255 -2.51 -11.76 -7.94
C GLY A 255 -1.50 -10.99 -7.09
N TRP A 256 -0.25 -11.47 -7.04
CA TRP A 256 0.84 -10.78 -6.33
C TRP A 256 1.32 -9.50 -7.04
N THR A 257 1.10 -9.41 -8.37
CA THR A 257 1.45 -8.25 -9.21
C THR A 257 0.40 -7.14 -9.22
N PHE A 258 -0.78 -7.38 -8.63
CA PHE A 258 -1.88 -6.42 -8.60
C PHE A 258 -2.23 -5.78 -9.96
N ILE A 259 -2.39 -6.60 -10.99
CA ILE A 259 -2.68 -6.13 -12.36
C ILE A 259 -3.95 -5.26 -12.39
N THR A 260 -3.83 -4.05 -12.93
CA THR A 260 -4.97 -3.16 -13.19
C THR A 260 -5.57 -3.48 -14.57
N PRO A 261 -6.89 -3.29 -14.80
CA PRO A 261 -7.89 -2.65 -13.93
C PRO A 261 -8.53 -3.59 -12.90
N PHE A 262 -8.12 -4.86 -12.82
CA PHE A 262 -8.75 -5.85 -11.92
C PHE A 262 -8.52 -5.53 -10.44
N SER A 263 -7.31 -5.08 -10.08
CA SER A 263 -6.94 -4.70 -8.71
C SER A 263 -7.45 -3.31 -8.29
N SER A 264 -7.53 -2.34 -9.21
CA SER A 264 -7.92 -0.96 -8.91
C SER A 264 -9.43 -0.76 -8.85
N ASN A 265 -10.21 -1.52 -9.62
CA ASN A 265 -11.63 -1.30 -9.71
C ASN A 265 -12.42 -2.10 -8.64
N VAL A 266 -13.16 -1.36 -7.79
CA VAL A 266 -14.01 -1.90 -6.72
C VAL A 266 -15.20 -2.73 -7.26
N LYS A 267 -15.39 -2.78 -8.58
CA LYS A 267 -16.33 -3.66 -9.29
C LYS A 267 -15.85 -5.12 -9.36
N TYR A 268 -14.54 -5.36 -9.38
CA TYR A 268 -13.97 -6.71 -9.46
C TYR A 268 -13.40 -7.19 -8.13
N THR A 269 -12.76 -6.27 -7.40
CA THR A 269 -12.16 -6.51 -6.08
C THR A 269 -12.75 -5.52 -5.08
N GLY A 270 -13.72 -5.99 -4.28
CA GLY A 270 -14.46 -5.18 -3.31
C GLY A 270 -13.54 -4.64 -2.21
N ILE A 271 -14.05 -3.71 -1.40
CA ILE A 271 -13.31 -3.24 -0.22
C ILE A 271 -13.19 -4.42 0.74
N GLY A 272 -11.95 -4.81 1.05
CA GLY A 272 -11.71 -6.23 1.19
C GLY A 272 -10.33 -6.72 1.59
N SER A 273 -10.18 -8.00 1.29
CA SER A 273 -8.90 -8.70 1.18
C SER A 273 -7.86 -7.91 0.38
N GLN A 274 -8.24 -7.37 -0.79
CA GLN A 274 -7.34 -6.60 -1.66
C GLN A 274 -6.75 -5.36 -0.96
N ASP A 275 -7.51 -4.64 -0.14
CA ASP A 275 -7.01 -3.44 0.55
C ASP A 275 -6.03 -3.78 1.66
N ILE A 276 -6.28 -4.89 2.37
CA ILE A 276 -5.35 -5.40 3.38
C ILE A 276 -4.04 -5.85 2.72
N LEU A 277 -4.08 -6.44 1.51
CA LEU A 277 -2.86 -6.75 0.75
C LEU A 277 -2.07 -5.48 0.41
N ILE A 278 -2.75 -4.46 -0.11
CA ILE A 278 -2.15 -3.15 -0.42
C ILE A 278 -1.49 -2.56 0.83
N LEU A 279 -2.20 -2.52 1.96
CA LEU A 279 -1.67 -2.00 3.23
C LEU A 279 -0.47 -2.80 3.74
N SER A 280 -0.50 -4.13 3.63
CA SER A 280 0.63 -4.99 3.98
C SER A 280 1.88 -4.66 3.16
N VAL A 281 1.73 -4.45 1.85
CA VAL A 281 2.86 -4.11 0.97
C VAL A 281 3.39 -2.71 1.28
N VAL A 282 2.52 -1.76 1.62
CA VAL A 282 2.95 -0.42 2.07
C VAL A 282 3.79 -0.52 3.36
N PHE A 283 3.38 -1.32 4.34
CA PHE A 283 4.20 -1.52 5.55
C PHE A 283 5.55 -2.16 5.24
N ALA A 284 5.60 -3.18 4.39
CA ALA A 284 6.87 -3.75 3.93
C ALA A 284 7.73 -2.70 3.21
N GLY A 285 7.13 -1.88 2.36
CA GLY A 285 7.80 -0.76 1.69
C GLY A 285 8.41 0.23 2.69
N ILE A 286 7.66 0.67 3.70
CA ILE A 286 8.16 1.59 4.75
C ILE A 286 9.32 0.95 5.53
N SER A 287 9.24 -0.33 5.88
CA SER A 287 10.34 -1.03 6.56
C SER A 287 11.62 -1.03 5.69
N THR A 288 11.48 -1.34 4.39
CA THR A 288 12.62 -1.36 3.47
C THR A 288 13.24 0.01 3.24
N THR A 289 12.44 1.07 3.17
CA THR A 289 12.94 2.44 2.99
C THR A 289 13.75 2.90 4.18
N ILE A 290 13.26 2.62 5.37
CA ILE A 290 13.96 2.85 6.64
C ILE A 290 15.29 2.07 6.69
N SER A 291 15.29 0.80 6.26
CA SER A 291 16.50 -0.04 6.27
C SER A 291 17.55 0.48 5.29
N PHE A 292 17.21 0.69 4.01
CA PHE A 292 18.22 1.06 3.03
C PHE A 292 18.77 2.48 3.26
N THR A 293 17.93 3.43 3.68
CA THR A 293 18.38 4.81 3.95
C THR A 293 19.39 4.82 5.08
N ASN A 294 19.09 4.11 6.18
CA ASN A 294 20.00 4.00 7.31
C ASN A 294 21.34 3.37 6.90
N LEU A 295 21.31 2.24 6.17
CA LEU A 295 22.52 1.53 5.76
C LEU A 295 23.35 2.30 4.72
N LEU A 296 22.73 3.02 3.79
CA LEU A 296 23.48 3.90 2.88
C LEU A 296 24.14 5.06 3.64
N ILE A 297 23.46 5.63 4.63
CA ILE A 297 24.01 6.70 5.47
C ILE A 297 25.17 6.17 6.32
N THR A 298 25.08 4.96 6.89
CA THR A 298 26.19 4.37 7.67
C THR A 298 27.50 4.32 6.91
N ARG A 299 27.46 3.87 5.66
CA ARG A 299 28.65 3.86 4.80
C ARG A 299 29.17 5.27 4.55
N ARG A 300 28.27 6.24 4.36
CA ARG A 300 28.64 7.61 4.02
C ARG A 300 29.26 8.37 5.20
N THR A 301 28.79 8.13 6.42
CA THR A 301 29.14 8.94 7.60
C THR A 301 30.03 8.23 8.60
N LEU A 302 29.85 6.93 8.83
CA LEU A 302 30.50 6.17 9.90
C LEU A 302 31.63 5.25 9.41
N ALA A 303 32.05 5.38 8.16
CA ALA A 303 33.18 4.62 7.63
C ALA A 303 34.50 5.02 8.29
N MET A 304 35.33 4.02 8.60
CA MET A 304 36.67 4.24 9.12
C MET A 304 37.49 5.16 8.18
N PRO A 305 38.30 6.09 8.72
CA PRO A 305 39.20 6.90 7.91
C PRO A 305 40.07 6.01 7.01
N GLY A 306 40.17 6.34 5.72
CA GLY A 306 40.88 5.54 4.71
C GLY A 306 39.99 4.59 3.91
N MET A 307 38.93 4.02 4.49
CA MET A 307 37.98 3.14 3.76
C MET A 307 37.06 3.88 2.77
N ARG A 308 37.05 5.21 2.81
CA ARG A 308 36.26 6.04 1.89
C ARG A 308 36.85 6.05 0.48
N HIS A 309 38.17 5.84 0.35
CA HIS A 309 38.83 5.80 -0.95
C HIS A 309 38.64 4.41 -1.58
N ARG A 310 38.28 4.36 -2.86
CA ARG A 310 38.11 3.10 -3.64
C ARG A 310 39.37 2.20 -3.72
N ARG A 311 40.49 2.63 -3.12
CA ARG A 311 41.76 1.88 -3.11
C ARG A 311 41.74 0.74 -2.10
N VAL A 312 40.96 0.86 -1.01
CA VAL A 312 40.77 -0.22 -0.04
C VAL A 312 39.58 -1.07 -0.50
N LEU A 313 39.86 -2.31 -0.88
CA LEU A 313 38.84 -3.26 -1.32
C LEU A 313 38.02 -3.75 -0.11
N MET A 314 36.72 -3.47 -0.13
CA MET A 314 35.78 -4.12 0.79
C MET A 314 35.50 -5.55 0.34
N PRO A 315 35.07 -6.45 1.24
CA PRO A 315 34.65 -7.80 0.86
C PRO A 315 33.58 -7.78 -0.24
N PHE A 316 33.66 -8.71 -1.20
CA PHE A 316 32.76 -8.73 -2.36
C PHE A 316 31.27 -8.73 -1.97
N ILE A 317 30.92 -9.45 -0.89
CA ILE A 317 29.55 -9.51 -0.36
C ILE A 317 29.03 -8.11 0.00
N THR A 318 29.82 -7.24 0.61
CA THR A 318 29.34 -5.89 0.97
C THR A 318 29.21 -4.97 -0.21
N ILE A 319 30.08 -5.12 -1.21
CA ILE A 319 29.96 -4.38 -2.46
C ILE A 319 28.63 -4.74 -3.14
N SER A 320 28.31 -6.04 -3.19
CA SER A 320 27.04 -6.54 -3.74
C SER A 320 25.83 -6.01 -2.94
N ILE A 321 25.88 -6.06 -1.61
CA ILE A 321 24.81 -5.52 -0.76
C ILE A 321 24.66 -3.99 -0.97
N PHE A 322 25.75 -3.24 -1.10
CA PHE A 322 25.64 -1.80 -1.35
C PHE A 322 25.09 -1.47 -2.74
N LEU A 323 25.42 -2.26 -3.75
CA LEU A 323 24.87 -2.10 -5.08
C LEU A 323 23.36 -2.37 -5.06
N THR A 324 22.94 -3.46 -4.43
CA THR A 324 21.51 -3.80 -4.29
C THR A 324 20.73 -2.77 -3.46
N LEU A 325 21.32 -2.22 -2.38
CA LEU A 325 20.71 -1.14 -1.61
C LEU A 325 20.48 0.14 -2.43
N ARG A 326 21.38 0.47 -3.38
CA ARG A 326 21.20 1.60 -4.30
C ARG A 326 20.09 1.35 -5.31
N MET A 327 20.01 0.14 -5.87
CA MET A 327 18.92 -0.23 -6.78
C MET A 327 17.57 -0.21 -6.04
N LEU A 328 17.54 -0.70 -4.79
CA LEU A 328 16.35 -0.67 -3.94
C LEU A 328 15.90 0.78 -3.67
N ALA A 329 16.85 1.70 -3.44
CA ALA A 329 16.53 3.12 -3.25
C ALA A 329 15.84 3.75 -4.47
N THR A 330 16.16 3.30 -5.68
CA THR A 330 15.50 3.78 -6.91
C THR A 330 14.15 3.10 -7.18
N ILE A 331 13.99 1.83 -6.79
CA ILE A 331 12.79 1.03 -7.13
C ILE A 331 11.65 1.24 -6.12
N THR A 332 11.97 1.30 -4.82
CA THR A 332 10.96 1.39 -3.75
C THR A 332 10.00 2.60 -3.86
N PRO A 333 10.42 3.82 -4.27
CA PRO A 333 9.50 4.94 -4.41
C PRO A 333 8.51 4.73 -5.56
N VAL A 334 8.96 4.10 -6.66
CA VAL A 334 8.12 3.79 -7.83
C VAL A 334 7.05 2.77 -7.45
N LEU A 335 7.45 1.68 -6.77
CA LEU A 335 6.51 0.69 -6.27
C LEU A 335 5.52 1.32 -5.28
N GLY A 336 6.00 2.14 -4.36
CA GLY A 336 5.15 2.86 -3.39
C GLY A 336 4.14 3.77 -4.08
N ALA A 337 4.55 4.52 -5.11
CA ALA A 337 3.65 5.37 -5.88
C ALA A 337 2.56 4.56 -6.59
N ALA A 338 2.89 3.45 -7.25
CA ALA A 338 1.92 2.60 -7.93
C ALA A 338 0.86 2.03 -6.97
N VAL A 339 1.30 1.53 -5.81
CA VAL A 339 0.39 0.97 -4.78
C VAL A 339 -0.50 2.07 -4.16
N ILE A 340 0.05 3.27 -3.94
CA ILE A 340 -0.71 4.42 -3.43
C ILE A 340 -1.73 4.92 -4.47
N MET A 341 -1.35 5.02 -5.74
CA MET A 341 -2.27 5.36 -6.84
C MET A 341 -3.43 4.37 -6.93
N MET A 342 -3.13 3.08 -6.76
CA MET A 342 -4.16 2.04 -6.73
C MET A 342 -5.09 2.16 -5.52
N ALA A 343 -4.55 2.49 -4.35
CA ALA A 343 -5.35 2.77 -3.15
C ALA A 343 -6.25 4.01 -3.36
N PHE A 344 -5.75 5.04 -4.06
CA PHE A 344 -6.54 6.21 -4.44
C PHE A 344 -7.68 5.86 -5.39
N ASP A 345 -7.41 5.04 -6.42
CA ASP A 345 -8.45 4.61 -7.38
C ASP A 345 -9.56 3.84 -6.66
N ARG A 346 -9.19 3.02 -5.67
CA ARG A 346 -10.13 2.19 -4.89
C ARG A 346 -10.97 2.98 -3.88
N HIS A 347 -10.36 3.89 -3.11
CA HIS A 347 -11.03 4.55 -1.98
C HIS A 347 -11.52 5.96 -2.28
N TRP A 348 -10.82 6.70 -3.14
CA TRP A 348 -11.11 8.10 -3.45
C TRP A 348 -11.65 8.31 -4.86
N GLN A 349 -11.89 7.23 -5.61
CA GLN A 349 -12.41 7.28 -6.98
C GLN A 349 -11.58 8.14 -7.91
N THR A 350 -10.25 8.13 -7.72
CA THR A 350 -9.35 8.65 -8.76
C THR A 350 -9.37 7.71 -9.96
N THR A 351 -8.81 8.18 -11.08
CA THR A 351 -8.87 7.47 -12.36
C THR A 351 -7.48 7.37 -12.99
N PHE A 352 -6.50 6.90 -12.21
CA PHE A 352 -5.15 6.67 -12.72
C PHE A 352 -5.12 5.50 -13.70
N PHE A 353 -5.79 4.39 -13.35
CA PHE A 353 -5.79 3.16 -14.14
C PHE A 353 -7.12 2.85 -14.82
N GLU A 354 -8.14 3.70 -14.64
CA GLU A 354 -9.47 3.50 -15.24
C GLU A 354 -9.58 4.15 -16.63
N TYR A 355 -9.60 3.31 -17.67
CA TYR A 355 -9.63 3.73 -19.08
C TYR A 355 -10.87 4.54 -19.47
N ALA A 356 -12.01 4.32 -18.81
CA ALA A 356 -13.25 5.04 -19.10
C ALA A 356 -13.12 6.56 -18.90
N TYR A 357 -12.18 7.00 -18.07
CA TYR A 357 -11.95 8.41 -17.71
C TYR A 357 -10.58 8.94 -18.17
N GLY A 358 -9.86 8.18 -19.00
CA GLY A 358 -8.55 8.55 -19.54
C GLY A 358 -7.34 8.07 -18.73
N GLY A 359 -7.54 7.18 -17.74
CA GLY A 359 -6.45 6.44 -17.12
C GLY A 359 -5.92 5.33 -18.03
N ASP A 360 -4.74 4.80 -17.73
CA ASP A 360 -4.12 3.73 -18.52
C ASP A 360 -3.74 2.54 -17.62
N PRO A 361 -4.36 1.35 -17.79
CA PRO A 361 -3.97 0.15 -17.05
C PRO A 361 -2.52 -0.29 -17.32
N ILE A 362 -1.98 0.01 -18.50
CA ILE A 362 -0.61 -0.35 -18.88
C ILE A 362 0.41 0.41 -18.03
N LEU A 363 0.05 1.61 -17.53
CA LEU A 363 0.91 2.38 -16.61
C LEU A 363 1.28 1.61 -15.34
N SER A 364 0.46 0.64 -14.92
CA SER A 364 0.74 -0.19 -13.74
C SER A 364 1.67 -1.37 -14.00
N GLN A 365 1.85 -1.76 -15.26
CA GLN A 365 2.69 -2.88 -15.69
C GLN A 365 4.12 -2.40 -15.88
#